data_AF-K1Z9Z1-F1
#
_entry.id   AF-K1Z9Z1-F1
#
_cell.length_a   1.000
_cell.length_b   1.000
_cell.length_c   1.000
_cell.angle_alpha   90.00
_cell.angle_beta   90.00
_cell.angle_gamma   90.00
#
_symmetry.space_group_name_H-M   'P 1'
#
loop_
_entity.id
_entity.type
_entity.pdbx_description
1 polymer ?
#
loop_
_entity_poly.entity_id
_entity_poly.type
_entity_poly.pdbx_seq_one_letter_code
_entity_poly.pdbx_strand_id
1 'polypeptide(L)'
;GVVQELRGEKIDIVLWDEDPAKFVCNAIAPAEVSRVIVKEHERAMEIIVPDDQLSLAIGKRGQNVRLAANLTGWNIDIHSESKVEEMAKIAKAKMVEDLGIDDATATVLYSHAFRSAHEIAKTPLEEFLDIPGMNSDTLKNIHQKSSDMIRPPHDADKPQAGTILKKKSKDSDESLDNDDEPTEVIE
;
A
#
# COMPACT_ATOMS: atom_id res chain seq x y z
N GLY A 1 22.11 -38.90 16.36
CA GLY A 1 21.10 -38.68 15.30
C GLY A 1 20.56 -37.28 15.43
N VAL A 2 20.20 -36.62 14.33
CA VAL A 2 19.85 -35.18 14.27
C VAL A 2 18.84 -34.75 15.34
N VAL A 3 17.96 -35.66 15.78
CA VAL A 3 16.95 -35.43 16.83
C VAL A 3 17.53 -35.24 18.25
N GLN A 4 18.69 -35.84 18.57
CA GLN A 4 19.29 -35.79 19.92
C GLN A 4 20.00 -34.46 20.24
N GLU A 5 20.29 -33.62 19.24
CA GLU A 5 20.99 -32.35 19.42
C GLU A 5 20.06 -31.16 19.68
N LEU A 6 18.75 -31.32 19.47
CA LEU A 6 17.77 -30.23 19.44
C LEU A 6 17.13 -29.88 20.79
N ARG A 7 17.58 -30.52 21.89
CA ARG A 7 17.11 -30.22 23.26
C ARG A 7 15.58 -30.14 23.44
N GLY A 8 14.81 -30.84 22.60
CA GLY A 8 13.35 -30.85 22.64
C GLY A 8 12.63 -29.79 21.80
N GLU A 9 13.32 -29.08 20.91
CA GLU A 9 12.69 -28.22 19.91
C GLU A 9 11.80 -29.04 18.96
N LYS A 10 10.59 -28.53 18.67
CA LYS A 10 9.64 -29.17 17.74
C LYS A 10 10.01 -28.76 16.32
N ILE A 11 10.17 -29.75 15.44
CA ILE A 11 10.39 -29.52 14.01
C ILE A 11 9.13 -29.90 13.26
N ASP A 12 8.68 -28.98 12.41
CA ASP A 12 7.65 -29.22 11.41
C ASP A 12 8.29 -29.24 10.02
N ILE A 13 7.88 -30.21 9.19
CA ILE A 13 8.33 -30.36 7.80
C ILE A 13 7.16 -29.92 6.93
N VAL A 14 7.40 -28.94 6.06
CA VAL A 14 6.39 -28.39 5.15
C VAL A 14 6.78 -28.64 3.70
N LEU A 15 5.77 -28.77 2.83
CA LEU A 15 5.98 -28.93 1.40
C LEU A 15 6.37 -27.60 0.76
N TRP A 16 7.47 -27.59 0.04
CA TRP A 16 7.86 -26.45 -0.78
C TRP A 16 7.05 -26.41 -2.07
N ASP A 17 6.72 -25.21 -2.55
CA ASP A 17 6.02 -24.98 -3.82
C ASP A 17 6.62 -23.74 -4.50
N GLU A 18 6.64 -23.71 -5.83
CA GLU A 18 7.07 -22.55 -6.62
C GLU A 18 6.04 -21.42 -6.56
N ASP A 19 4.76 -21.77 -6.40
CA ASP A 19 3.68 -20.82 -6.19
C ASP A 19 3.76 -20.29 -4.74
N PRO A 20 4.05 -18.99 -4.55
CA PRO A 20 4.26 -18.43 -3.23
C PRO A 20 3.00 -18.52 -2.36
N ALA A 21 1.80 -18.47 -2.95
CA ALA A 21 0.56 -18.59 -2.18
C ALA A 21 0.41 -20.00 -1.60
N LYS A 22 0.69 -21.03 -2.41
CA LYS A 22 0.68 -22.43 -1.94
C LYS A 22 1.78 -22.68 -0.92
N PHE A 23 2.97 -22.14 -1.14
CA PHE A 23 4.07 -22.30 -0.18
C PHE A 23 3.74 -21.66 1.18
N VAL A 24 3.11 -20.48 1.19
CA VAL A 24 2.61 -19.84 2.43
C VAL A 24 1.53 -20.69 3.09
N CYS A 25 0.56 -21.23 2.34
CA CYS A 25 -0.44 -22.15 2.89
C CYS A 25 0.22 -23.37 3.56
N ASN A 26 1.21 -23.98 2.90
CA ASN A 26 1.96 -25.11 3.46
C ASN A 26 2.75 -24.71 4.72
N ALA A 27 3.30 -23.50 4.76
CA ALA A 27 4.07 -22.99 5.89
C ALA A 27 3.22 -22.65 7.13
N ILE A 28 1.92 -22.42 6.96
CA ILE A 28 0.97 -22.12 8.04
C ILE A 28 0.36 -23.40 8.65
N ALA A 29 0.59 -24.57 8.02
CA ALA A 29 0.15 -25.86 8.54
C ALA A 29 0.56 -26.04 10.01
N PRO A 30 -0.31 -26.59 10.87
CA PRO A 30 -1.51 -27.38 10.55
C PRO A 30 -2.82 -26.60 10.36
N ALA A 31 -2.82 -25.26 10.39
CA ALA A 31 -4.05 -24.50 10.23
C ALA A 31 -4.56 -24.53 8.79
N GLU A 32 -5.86 -24.78 8.61
CA GLU A 32 -6.51 -24.75 7.30
C GLU A 32 -6.79 -23.32 6.85
N VAL A 33 -6.47 -23.02 5.59
CA VAL A 33 -6.64 -21.69 4.99
C VAL A 33 -7.87 -21.67 4.09
N SER A 34 -8.79 -20.75 4.36
CA SER A 34 -9.99 -20.54 3.54
C SER A 34 -9.67 -19.76 2.26
N ARG A 35 -8.85 -18.71 2.37
CA ARG A 35 -8.52 -17.82 1.25
C ARG A 35 -7.18 -17.13 1.47
N VAL A 36 -6.48 -16.86 0.37
CA VAL A 36 -5.26 -16.04 0.34
C VAL A 36 -5.49 -14.83 -0.55
N ILE A 37 -5.13 -13.64 -0.08
CA ILE A 37 -5.11 -12.41 -0.85
C ILE A 37 -3.65 -11.99 -0.97
N VAL A 38 -3.13 -11.93 -2.20
CA VAL A 38 -1.73 -11.58 -2.47
C VAL A 38 -1.63 -10.10 -2.80
N LYS A 39 -0.76 -9.39 -2.09
CA LYS A 39 -0.40 -8.00 -2.35
C LYS A 39 1.04 -7.96 -2.86
N GLU A 40 1.19 -8.16 -4.17
CA GLU A 40 2.51 -8.29 -4.80
C GLU A 40 3.40 -7.06 -4.59
N HIS A 41 2.83 -5.85 -4.73
CA HIS A 41 3.57 -4.60 -4.56
C HIS A 41 4.16 -4.41 -3.15
N GLU A 42 3.50 -4.96 -2.12
CA GLU A 42 3.91 -4.85 -0.72
C GLU A 42 4.72 -6.06 -0.25
N ARG A 43 4.87 -7.08 -1.12
CA ARG A 43 5.38 -8.41 -0.77
C ARG A 43 4.69 -8.95 0.50
N ALA A 44 3.37 -8.80 0.53
CA ALA A 44 2.53 -9.18 1.65
C ALA A 44 1.39 -10.11 1.21
N MET A 45 0.93 -10.96 2.12
CA MET A 45 -0.24 -11.82 1.93
C MET A 45 -1.16 -11.70 3.14
N GLU A 46 -2.45 -11.57 2.86
CA GLU A 46 -3.50 -11.72 3.87
C GLU A 46 -4.07 -13.13 3.77
N ILE A 47 -4.01 -13.86 4.88
CA ILE A 47 -4.48 -15.22 5.02
C ILE A 47 -5.79 -15.18 5.80
N ILE A 48 -6.85 -15.68 5.19
CA ILE A 48 -8.15 -15.82 5.81
C ILE A 48 -8.31 -17.27 6.24
N VAL A 49 -8.62 -17.47 7.51
CA VAL A 49 -8.85 -18.79 8.11
C VAL A 49 -10.21 -18.83 8.80
N PRO A 50 -10.80 -20.02 9.00
CA PRO A 50 -11.96 -20.17 9.87
C PRO A 50 -11.68 -19.65 11.28
N ASP A 51 -12.71 -19.17 11.98
CA ASP A 51 -12.56 -18.55 13.30
C ASP A 51 -11.92 -19.48 14.36
N ASP A 52 -12.18 -20.78 14.30
CA ASP A 52 -11.60 -21.79 15.17
C ASP A 52 -10.12 -22.08 14.86
N GLN A 53 -9.67 -21.79 13.63
CA GLN A 53 -8.29 -21.98 13.17
C GLN A 53 -7.39 -20.77 13.41
N LEU A 54 -7.95 -19.59 13.72
CA LEU A 54 -7.18 -18.35 13.91
C LEU A 54 -6.04 -18.50 14.93
N SER A 55 -6.33 -19.09 16.09
CA SER A 55 -5.34 -19.28 17.15
C SER A 55 -4.21 -20.24 16.72
N LEU A 56 -4.56 -21.27 15.96
CA LEU A 56 -3.61 -22.25 15.44
C LEU A 56 -2.69 -21.62 14.38
N ALA A 57 -3.28 -20.88 13.45
CA ALA A 57 -2.57 -20.20 12.37
C ALA A 57 -1.56 -19.17 12.91
N ILE A 58 -1.95 -18.37 13.92
CA ILE A 58 -1.05 -17.41 14.59
C ILE A 58 0.01 -18.15 15.41
N GLY A 59 -0.40 -19.20 16.14
CA GLY A 59 0.44 -19.96 17.06
C GLY A 59 0.76 -19.20 18.35
N LYS A 60 1.38 -19.89 19.31
CA LYS A 60 1.71 -19.33 20.62
C LYS A 60 2.62 -18.11 20.49
N ARG A 61 2.16 -16.94 20.97
CA ARG A 61 2.88 -15.65 20.83
C ARG A 61 3.22 -15.32 19.36
N GLY A 62 2.37 -15.70 18.41
CA GLY A 62 2.62 -15.44 16.99
C GLY A 62 3.82 -16.21 16.43
N GLN A 63 4.23 -17.31 17.05
CA GLN A 63 5.42 -18.04 16.61
C GLN A 63 5.21 -18.66 15.22
N ASN A 64 4.04 -19.23 14.94
CA ASN A 64 3.79 -19.94 13.69
C ASN A 64 3.84 -18.97 12.50
N VAL A 65 3.05 -17.90 12.55
CA VAL A 65 3.04 -16.86 11.51
C VAL A 65 4.42 -16.22 11.29
N ARG A 66 5.22 -16.00 12.36
CA ARG A 66 6.57 -15.46 12.24
C ARG A 66 7.54 -16.44 11.57
N LEU A 67 7.45 -17.72 11.91
CA LEU A 67 8.27 -18.75 11.27
C LEU A 67 7.90 -18.89 9.79
N ALA A 68 6.60 -18.90 9.47
CA ALA A 68 6.13 -18.93 8.09
C ALA A 68 6.59 -17.70 7.29
N ALA A 69 6.49 -16.50 7.86
CA ALA A 69 6.95 -15.26 7.23
C ALA A 69 8.46 -15.30 6.96
N ASN A 70 9.26 -15.76 7.94
CA ASN A 70 10.70 -15.91 7.78
C ASN A 70 11.08 -16.99 6.76
N LEU A 71 10.36 -18.10 6.73
CA LEU A 71 10.61 -19.22 5.82
C LEU A 71 10.31 -18.85 4.36
N THR A 72 9.19 -18.17 4.14
CA THR A 72 8.71 -17.81 2.80
C THR A 72 9.26 -16.47 2.31
N GLY A 73 9.72 -15.61 3.22
CA GLY A 73 10.15 -14.25 2.93
C GLY A 73 9.01 -13.32 2.53
N TRP A 74 7.77 -13.63 2.90
CA TRP A 74 6.58 -12.78 2.71
C TRP A 74 6.12 -12.20 4.04
N ASN A 75 5.58 -10.99 3.99
CA ASN A 75 4.82 -10.46 5.13
C ASN A 75 3.46 -11.18 5.17
N ILE A 76 3.08 -11.71 6.33
CA ILE A 76 1.87 -12.51 6.47
C ILE A 76 0.99 -11.91 7.56
N ASP A 77 -0.21 -11.49 7.17
CA ASP A 77 -1.29 -11.07 8.07
C ASP A 77 -2.38 -12.14 8.08
N ILE A 78 -2.91 -12.47 9.26
CA ILE A 78 -3.92 -13.53 9.40
C ILE A 78 -5.20 -12.94 9.99
N HIS A 79 -6.32 -13.19 9.32
CA HIS A 79 -7.64 -12.76 9.74
C HIS A 79 -8.60 -13.94 9.79
N SER A 80 -9.56 -13.90 10.71
CA SER A 80 -10.68 -14.84 10.66
C SER A 80 -11.73 -14.38 9.63
N GLU A 81 -12.53 -15.32 9.15
CA GLU A 81 -13.66 -15.01 8.25
C GLU A 81 -14.61 -13.98 8.85
N SER A 82 -15.00 -14.14 10.13
CA SER A 82 -15.86 -13.16 10.81
C SER A 82 -15.24 -11.77 10.85
N LYS A 83 -13.91 -11.68 11.05
CA LYS A 83 -13.21 -10.40 11.09
C LYS A 83 -13.21 -9.72 9.73
N VAL A 84 -13.00 -10.47 8.66
CA VAL A 84 -13.05 -9.94 7.29
C VAL A 84 -14.45 -9.47 6.93
N GLU A 85 -15.49 -10.21 7.34
CA GLU A 85 -16.88 -9.80 7.14
C GLU A 85 -17.20 -8.50 7.90
N GLU A 86 -16.75 -8.37 9.14
CA GLU A 86 -16.90 -7.15 9.93
C GLU A 86 -16.20 -5.96 9.25
N MET A 87 -14.95 -6.14 8.80
CA MET A 87 -14.21 -5.11 8.08
C MET A 87 -14.91 -4.70 6.78
N ALA A 88 -15.52 -5.65 6.07
CA ALA A 88 -16.31 -5.37 4.88
C ALA A 88 -17.54 -4.51 5.20
N LYS A 89 -18.27 -4.84 6.27
CA LYS A 89 -19.43 -4.05 6.73
C LYS A 89 -19.03 -2.63 7.10
N ILE A 90 -17.95 -2.46 7.86
CA ILE A 90 -17.44 -1.15 8.28
C ILE A 90 -17.00 -0.33 7.05
N ALA A 91 -16.25 -0.93 6.13
CA ALA A 91 -15.80 -0.25 4.91
C ALA A 91 -16.97 0.22 4.06
N LYS A 92 -17.99 -0.62 3.85
CA LYS A 92 -19.21 -0.26 3.12
C LYS A 92 -19.98 0.87 3.80
N ALA A 93 -20.22 0.77 5.11
CA ALA A 93 -20.91 1.80 5.87
C ALA A 93 -20.19 3.15 5.80
N LYS A 94 -18.86 3.13 5.90
CA LYS A 94 -18.04 4.32 5.75
C LYS A 94 -18.12 4.91 4.33
N MET A 95 -18.11 4.08 3.29
CA MET A 95 -18.28 4.57 1.91
C MET A 95 -19.66 5.21 1.71
N VAL A 96 -20.72 4.63 2.27
CA VAL A 96 -22.07 5.22 2.27
C VAL A 96 -22.06 6.61 2.91
N GLU A 97 -21.42 6.75 4.07
CA GLU A 97 -21.31 8.02 4.79
C GLU A 97 -20.46 9.05 4.02
N ASP A 98 -19.22 8.70 3.68
CA ASP A 98 -18.24 9.59 3.05
C ASP A 98 -18.72 10.03 1.66
N LEU A 99 -19.19 9.08 0.84
CA LEU A 99 -19.53 9.32 -0.56
C LEU A 99 -21.01 9.65 -0.76
N GLY A 100 -21.87 9.46 0.25
CA GLY A 100 -23.29 9.73 0.13
C GLY A 100 -23.98 8.82 -0.89
N ILE A 101 -23.50 7.58 -1.01
CA ILE A 101 -24.02 6.55 -1.92
C ILE A 101 -24.95 5.59 -1.19
N ASP A 102 -25.74 4.82 -1.93
CA ASP A 102 -26.54 3.75 -1.33
C ASP A 102 -25.73 2.48 -1.05
N ASP A 103 -26.30 1.57 -0.26
CA ASP A 103 -25.66 0.30 0.13
C ASP A 103 -25.40 -0.64 -1.06
N ALA A 104 -26.26 -0.57 -2.08
CA ALA A 104 -26.10 -1.34 -3.31
C ALA A 104 -24.84 -0.90 -4.07
N THR A 105 -24.66 0.41 -4.25
CA THR A 105 -23.47 1.02 -4.86
C THR A 105 -22.23 0.68 -4.04
N ALA A 106 -22.28 0.83 -2.71
CA ALA A 106 -21.16 0.48 -1.84
C ALA A 106 -20.77 -1.00 -1.95
N THR A 107 -21.76 -1.90 -2.11
CA THR A 107 -21.52 -3.33 -2.33
C THR A 107 -20.86 -3.61 -3.67
N VAL A 108 -21.28 -2.95 -4.75
CA VAL A 108 -20.65 -3.10 -6.07
C VAL A 108 -19.21 -2.58 -6.03
N LEU A 109 -18.97 -1.40 -5.48
CA LEU A 109 -17.62 -0.86 -5.32
C LEU A 109 -16.73 -1.81 -4.51
N TYR A 110 -17.25 -2.39 -3.43
CA TYR A 110 -16.53 -3.40 -2.65
C TYR A 110 -16.19 -4.66 -3.46
N SER A 111 -17.09 -5.14 -4.32
CA SER A 111 -16.78 -6.27 -5.20
C SER A 111 -15.68 -5.96 -6.23
N HIS A 112 -15.52 -4.70 -6.61
CA HIS A 112 -14.45 -4.21 -7.49
C HIS A 112 -13.18 -3.79 -6.75
N ALA A 113 -12.92 -4.40 -5.60
CA ALA A 113 -11.74 -4.17 -4.76
C ALA A 113 -11.61 -2.77 -4.13
N PHE A 114 -12.57 -1.87 -4.28
CA PHE A 114 -12.57 -0.58 -3.58
C PHE A 114 -13.00 -0.74 -2.12
N ARG A 115 -12.18 -0.26 -1.20
CA ARG A 115 -12.40 -0.32 0.25
C ARG A 115 -12.59 1.07 0.87
N SER A 116 -12.25 2.13 0.15
CA SER A 116 -12.32 3.50 0.65
C SER A 116 -12.43 4.54 -0.46
N ALA A 117 -12.87 5.75 -0.12
CA ALA A 117 -12.81 6.93 -0.98
C ALA A 117 -11.38 7.19 -1.51
N HIS A 118 -10.36 6.86 -0.71
CA HIS A 118 -8.95 7.06 -1.07
C HIS A 118 -8.52 6.26 -2.29
N GLU A 119 -8.94 5.00 -2.36
CA GLU A 119 -8.61 4.10 -3.48
C GLU A 119 -9.32 4.54 -4.75
N ILE A 120 -10.59 4.94 -4.63
CA ILE A 120 -11.39 5.43 -5.75
C ILE A 120 -10.72 6.64 -6.41
N ALA A 121 -10.34 7.64 -5.61
CA ALA A 121 -9.76 8.86 -6.14
C ALA A 121 -8.36 8.69 -6.76
N LYS A 122 -7.60 7.69 -6.31
CA LYS A 122 -6.29 7.35 -6.88
C LYS A 122 -6.41 6.58 -8.20
N THR A 123 -7.58 6.01 -8.47
CA THR A 123 -7.84 5.25 -9.70
C THR A 123 -8.09 6.22 -10.84
N PRO A 124 -7.49 6.01 -12.02
CA PRO A 124 -7.81 6.80 -13.22
C PRO A 124 -9.32 6.77 -13.50
N LEU A 125 -9.88 7.92 -13.86
CA LEU A 125 -11.33 8.04 -14.09
C LEU A 125 -11.82 7.05 -15.17
N GLU A 126 -11.04 6.86 -16.24
CA GLU A 126 -11.38 5.92 -17.32
C GLU A 126 -11.54 4.49 -16.81
N GLU A 127 -10.61 4.01 -15.98
CA GLU A 127 -10.67 2.68 -15.36
C GLU A 127 -11.84 2.55 -14.37
N PHE A 128 -12.13 3.62 -13.63
CA PHE A 128 -13.25 3.64 -12.70
C PHE A 128 -14.62 3.62 -13.41
N LEU A 129 -14.70 4.16 -14.63
CA LEU A 129 -15.93 4.19 -15.43
C LEU A 129 -16.28 2.84 -16.06
N ASP A 130 -15.31 1.94 -16.19
CA ASP A 130 -15.50 0.61 -16.77
C ASP A 130 -16.15 -0.40 -15.80
N ILE A 131 -16.50 0.03 -14.58
CA ILE A 131 -17.18 -0.81 -13.59
C ILE A 131 -18.57 -1.24 -14.12
N PRO A 132 -18.79 -2.54 -14.41
CA PRO A 132 -20.04 -3.02 -14.98
C PRO A 132 -21.20 -2.89 -14.00
N GLY A 133 -22.39 -2.61 -14.53
CA GLY A 133 -23.61 -2.52 -13.74
C GLY A 133 -23.81 -1.18 -13.00
N MET A 134 -22.98 -0.18 -13.28
CA MET A 134 -23.08 1.16 -12.70
C MET A 134 -23.27 2.24 -13.76
N ASN A 135 -24.00 3.30 -13.39
CA ASN A 135 -24.19 4.46 -14.28
C ASN A 135 -22.92 5.32 -14.28
N SER A 136 -22.42 5.65 -15.48
CA SER A 136 -21.25 6.50 -15.69
C SER A 136 -21.37 7.87 -15.00
N ASP A 137 -22.55 8.48 -14.97
CA ASP A 137 -22.73 9.78 -14.30
C ASP A 137 -22.62 9.66 -12.77
N THR A 138 -23.15 8.57 -12.21
CA THR A 138 -22.98 8.25 -10.78
C THR A 138 -21.51 8.00 -10.45
N LEU A 139 -20.80 7.23 -11.28
CA LEU A 139 -19.38 6.97 -11.11
C LEU A 139 -18.52 8.24 -11.19
N LYS A 140 -18.81 9.16 -12.14
CA LYS A 140 -18.13 10.46 -12.20
C LYS A 140 -18.33 11.27 -10.92
N ASN A 141 -19.56 11.32 -10.39
CA ASN A 141 -19.86 12.05 -9.17
C ASN A 141 -19.12 11.44 -7.95
N ILE A 142 -19.09 10.11 -7.86
CA ILE A 142 -18.37 9.38 -6.81
C ILE A 142 -16.87 9.66 -6.89
N HIS A 143 -16.28 9.56 -8.09
CA HIS A 143 -14.86 9.80 -8.32
C HIS A 143 -14.49 11.24 -7.96
N GLN A 144 -15.24 12.22 -8.47
CA GLN A 144 -15.04 13.64 -8.17
C GLN A 144 -15.11 13.93 -6.67
N LYS A 145 -16.16 13.44 -5.99
CA LYS A 145 -16.32 13.62 -4.54
C LYS A 145 -15.17 12.97 -3.76
N SER A 146 -14.73 11.79 -4.18
CA SER A 146 -13.58 11.11 -3.59
C SER A 146 -12.30 11.92 -3.76
N SER A 147 -12.07 12.48 -4.95
CA SER A 147 -10.91 13.35 -5.23
C SER A 147 -10.93 14.65 -4.42
N ASP A 148 -12.11 15.26 -4.25
CA ASP A 148 -12.28 16.49 -3.47
C ASP A 148 -12.02 16.27 -1.97
N MET A 149 -12.32 15.07 -1.44
CA MET A 149 -12.03 14.72 -0.04
C MET A 149 -10.53 14.54 0.25
N ILE A 150 -9.74 14.17 -0.75
CA ILE A 150 -8.29 13.89 -0.59
C ILE A 150 -7.45 15.08 -0.97
N ARG A 151 -7.99 15.99 -1.79
CA ARG A 151 -7.34 17.27 -2.04
C ARG A 151 -7.20 17.98 -0.68
N PRO A 152 -5.97 18.24 -0.19
CA PRO A 152 -5.83 19.02 1.03
C PRO A 152 -6.53 20.36 0.81
N PRO A 153 -7.14 20.98 1.85
CA PRO A 153 -7.64 22.34 1.73
C PRO A 153 -6.49 23.21 1.24
N HIS A 154 -6.57 23.64 -0.02
CA HIS A 154 -5.50 24.36 -0.69
C HIS A 154 -5.21 25.64 0.08
N ASP A 155 -3.93 25.93 0.30
CA ASP A 155 -3.36 27.18 0.78
C ASP A 155 -4.28 28.39 0.51
N ALA A 156 -5.03 28.78 1.53
CA ALA A 156 -5.55 30.14 1.68
C ALA A 156 -4.53 30.86 2.58
N ASP A 157 -3.92 31.91 2.04
CA ASP A 157 -2.81 32.70 2.59
C ASP A 157 -1.40 32.06 2.56
N LYS A 158 -0.75 32.17 1.39
CA LYS A 158 0.53 32.89 1.30
C LYS A 158 0.77 33.44 -0.13
N PRO A 159 1.19 34.71 -0.27
CA PRO A 159 1.38 35.35 -1.56
C PRO A 159 2.59 34.77 -2.31
N GLN A 160 2.47 34.83 -3.64
CA GLN A 160 3.39 34.33 -4.66
C GLN A 160 4.87 34.67 -4.39
N ALA A 161 5.75 33.68 -4.51
CA ALA A 161 7.17 33.89 -4.79
C ALA A 161 7.53 33.10 -6.05
N GLY A 162 7.89 33.84 -7.10
CA GLY A 162 8.08 33.34 -8.45
C GLY A 162 9.23 32.35 -8.62
N THR A 163 9.10 31.54 -9.67
CA THR A 163 10.16 30.69 -10.23
C THR A 163 11.25 31.54 -10.86
N ILE A 164 12.54 31.34 -10.50
CA ILE A 164 13.65 31.40 -11.46
C ILE A 164 14.70 30.33 -11.13
N LEU A 165 14.99 29.50 -12.14
CA LEU A 165 16.01 28.45 -12.19
C LEU A 165 17.44 29.00 -12.10
N LYS A 166 18.34 28.26 -11.46
CA LYS A 166 19.79 28.43 -11.63
C LYS A 166 20.23 28.01 -13.04
N LYS A 167 20.98 28.88 -13.73
CA LYS A 167 21.95 28.49 -14.77
C LYS A 167 23.28 29.21 -14.48
N LYS A 168 24.37 28.44 -14.47
CA LYS A 168 25.76 28.90 -14.30
C LYS A 168 26.49 28.76 -15.64
N SER A 169 27.09 29.84 -16.13
CA SER A 169 28.18 29.90 -17.11
C SER A 169 28.71 31.34 -17.04
N LYS A 170 29.86 31.58 -16.41
CA LYS A 170 31.25 31.53 -16.93
C LYS A 170 31.59 32.80 -17.74
N ASP A 171 32.52 33.57 -17.16
CA ASP A 171 33.45 34.57 -17.70
C ASP A 171 33.04 35.42 -18.90
N SER A 172 32.99 36.74 -18.68
CA SER A 172 33.69 37.72 -19.51
C SER A 172 33.89 39.01 -18.71
N ASP A 173 35.16 39.36 -18.53
CA ASP A 173 35.65 40.72 -18.32
C ASP A 173 34.90 41.73 -19.20
N GLU A 174 34.57 42.89 -18.63
CA GLU A 174 34.80 44.14 -19.32
C GLU A 174 35.18 45.21 -18.28
N SER A 175 36.44 45.59 -18.37
CA SER A 175 37.15 46.61 -17.63
C SER A 175 36.54 48.00 -17.84
N LEU A 176 36.53 48.80 -16.78
CA LEU A 176 36.65 50.24 -16.94
C LEU A 176 38.12 50.52 -17.24
N ASP A 177 38.36 50.97 -18.47
CA ASP A 177 39.57 51.71 -18.83
C ASP A 177 39.73 52.88 -17.86
N ASN A 178 40.95 53.08 -17.34
CA ASN A 178 41.77 54.22 -17.75
C ASN A 178 43.07 54.28 -16.95
N ASP A 179 44.13 54.41 -17.76
CA ASP A 179 45.33 55.22 -17.55
C ASP A 179 46.47 54.71 -16.64
N ASP A 180 47.60 54.47 -17.34
CA ASP A 180 48.96 54.99 -17.10
C ASP A 180 49.58 54.79 -15.70
N GLU A 181 50.81 54.35 -15.50
CA GLU A 181 52.02 54.14 -16.30
C GLU A 181 53.00 53.33 -15.40
N PRO A 182 54.13 52.82 -15.93
CA PRO A 182 55.06 51.95 -15.19
C PRO A 182 56.18 52.75 -14.50
N THR A 183 56.68 52.28 -13.35
CA THR A 183 58.06 52.56 -12.89
C THR A 183 58.43 51.59 -11.77
N GLU A 184 59.28 50.62 -12.09
CA GLU A 184 60.70 50.55 -11.68
C GLU A 184 60.95 50.26 -10.19
N VAL A 185 61.53 49.07 -10.00
CA VAL A 185 62.65 48.71 -9.11
C VAL A 185 62.99 49.68 -7.99
N ILE A 186 63.11 49.17 -6.76
CA ILE A 186 64.34 49.23 -5.95
C ILE A 186 64.32 48.01 -4.99
N GLU A 187 65.53 47.48 -4.79
CA GLU A 187 66.05 46.37 -3.97
C GLU A 187 65.26 45.89 -2.75
#